data_AF-A8XXJ2-F1
#
_entry.id   AF-A8XXJ2-F1
#
_cell.length_a   1.000
_cell.length_b   1.000
_cell.length_c   1.000
_cell.angle_alpha   90.00
_cell.angle_beta   90.00
_cell.angle_gamma   90.00
#
_symmetry.space_group_name_H-M   'P 1'
#
loop_
_entity.id
_entity.type
_entity.pdbx_description
1 polymer ?
#
loop_
_entity_poly.entity_id
_entity_poly.type
_entity_poly.pdbx_seq_one_letter_code
_entity_poly.pdbx_strand_id
1 'polypeptide(L)'
;MAESVVAQKVEQLQVNGAKEEDEDLVTPWEVTTTKATGIDYDKLIVKFGCRKLDDDIIARFERITGHKAIPMLRRGMFFAHRDFSAILDRKEQGKPFYLYTGRGASSGSLHLGHLVPFIFTKWLQEVFDVPLIIQMTDDEKFLWKDMKKNDIPCLIPCAIDQDPYFRMCRDVAPRLKASKPSLIFSTFLPALQGAQTKMSASEPNTCIFLDDTAKQIKNKINKYAFSGGQQTLEEHRAKGGNCDVDISYQFLRFFLDDDEKLEEIRVKYTKGELLSGELKALAIEEVQKIVGVMAERRKTVTDATVDEFTKIRPLAFEY
;
A
#
# COMPACT_ATOMS: atom_id res chain seq x y z
N MET A 1 36.48 -40.45 -9.37
CA MET A 1 35.47 -40.94 -10.34
C MET A 1 34.03 -40.57 -9.99
N ALA A 2 33.73 -39.99 -8.81
CA ALA A 2 32.40 -39.45 -8.47
C ALA A 2 32.33 -37.91 -8.50
N GLU A 3 33.45 -37.20 -8.38
CA GLU A 3 33.50 -35.72 -8.46
C GLU A 3 33.37 -35.18 -9.89
N SER A 4 33.74 -35.95 -10.92
CA SER A 4 33.68 -35.51 -12.32
C SER A 4 32.25 -35.51 -12.91
N VAL A 5 31.33 -36.28 -12.32
CA VAL A 5 29.93 -36.36 -12.79
C VAL A 5 29.08 -35.22 -12.22
N VAL A 6 29.45 -34.68 -11.05
CA VAL A 6 28.77 -33.53 -10.44
C VAL A 6 29.19 -32.23 -11.13
N ALA A 7 30.48 -32.07 -11.45
CA ALA A 7 30.97 -30.92 -12.21
C ALA A 7 30.36 -30.84 -13.63
N GLN A 8 30.23 -31.99 -14.32
CA GLN A 8 29.59 -32.04 -15.65
C GLN A 8 28.08 -31.77 -15.61
N LYS A 9 27.39 -32.05 -14.50
CA LYS A 9 25.96 -31.69 -14.33
C LYS A 9 25.74 -30.20 -14.03
N VAL A 10 26.75 -29.51 -13.50
CA VAL A 10 26.68 -28.06 -13.26
C VAL A 10 27.01 -27.28 -14.55
N GLU A 11 27.90 -27.79 -15.40
CA GLU A 11 28.21 -27.17 -16.71
C GLU A 11 27.17 -27.44 -17.81
N GLN A 12 26.33 -28.47 -17.71
CA GLN A 12 25.23 -28.72 -18.67
C GLN A 12 23.92 -28.00 -18.38
N LEU A 13 23.85 -27.17 -17.32
CA LEU A 13 22.70 -26.28 -17.07
C LEU A 13 22.76 -24.94 -17.83
N GLN A 14 23.78 -24.74 -18.68
CA GLN A 14 23.80 -23.63 -19.64
C GLN A 14 23.38 -24.08 -21.05
N VAL A 15 22.12 -24.50 -21.22
CA VAL A 15 21.48 -24.51 -22.56
C VAL A 15 20.00 -24.17 -22.42
N ASN A 16 19.72 -22.87 -22.30
CA ASN A 16 18.72 -22.14 -23.06
C ASN A 16 18.67 -20.75 -22.44
N GLY A 17 19.39 -19.81 -23.05
CA GLY A 17 19.18 -18.39 -22.81
C GLY A 17 17.80 -17.99 -23.31
N ALA A 18 16.76 -18.34 -22.56
CA ALA A 18 15.67 -17.40 -22.38
C ALA A 18 16.30 -16.24 -21.62
N LYS A 19 16.27 -15.04 -22.20
CA LYS A 19 16.52 -13.85 -21.41
C LYS A 19 15.60 -13.92 -20.18
N GLU A 20 16.08 -13.54 -19.01
CA GLU A 20 15.22 -13.20 -17.87
C GLU A 20 14.43 -11.92 -18.25
N GLU A 21 13.53 -12.04 -19.22
CA GLU A 21 12.54 -11.04 -19.58
C GLU A 21 11.31 -11.33 -18.70
N ASP A 22 10.92 -10.36 -17.85
CA ASP A 22 9.75 -10.36 -16.94
C ASP A 22 9.99 -10.58 -15.43
N GLU A 23 11.11 -10.08 -14.87
CA GLU A 23 11.15 -9.81 -13.43
C GLU A 23 10.62 -8.39 -13.10
N ASP A 24 9.70 -8.32 -12.14
CA ASP A 24 9.23 -7.06 -11.58
C ASP A 24 10.37 -6.35 -10.82
N LEU A 25 10.60 -5.07 -11.11
CA LEU A 25 11.55 -4.22 -10.39
C LEU A 25 10.79 -3.47 -9.29
N VAL A 26 11.16 -3.73 -8.03
CA VAL A 26 10.58 -3.05 -6.87
C VAL A 26 11.71 -2.57 -5.96
N THR A 27 11.89 -1.26 -5.91
CA THR A 27 12.86 -0.56 -5.06
C THR A 27 12.19 0.68 -4.44
N PRO A 28 12.76 1.29 -3.39
CA PRO A 28 12.20 2.51 -2.82
C PRO A 28 12.01 3.66 -3.83
N TRP A 29 12.82 3.68 -4.89
CA TRP A 29 12.84 4.75 -5.88
C TRP A 29 12.02 4.42 -7.14
N GLU A 30 11.99 3.15 -7.53
CA GLU A 30 11.42 2.70 -8.81
C GLU A 30 10.59 1.43 -8.65
N VAL A 31 9.41 1.42 -9.29
CA VAL A 31 8.52 0.26 -9.38
C VAL A 31 8.06 0.13 -10.83
N THR A 32 8.46 -0.95 -11.50
CA THR A 32 8.12 -1.21 -12.90
C THR A 32 7.84 -2.70 -13.15
N THR A 33 6.91 -2.98 -14.07
CA THR A 33 6.63 -4.32 -14.59
C THR A 33 6.19 -4.25 -16.05
N THR A 34 6.46 -5.32 -16.79
CA THR A 34 6.01 -5.52 -18.18
C THR A 34 4.56 -6.02 -18.25
N LYS A 35 3.99 -6.51 -17.15
CA LYS A 35 2.65 -7.13 -17.11
C LYS A 35 1.54 -6.08 -16.99
N ALA A 36 0.53 -6.19 -17.86
CA ALA A 36 -0.64 -5.30 -17.81
C ALA A 36 -1.47 -5.44 -16.53
N THR A 37 -1.43 -6.61 -15.89
CA THR A 37 -2.09 -6.88 -14.59
C THR A 37 -1.35 -6.27 -13.40
N GLY A 38 -0.17 -5.67 -13.62
CA GLY A 38 0.66 -5.12 -12.56
C GLY A 38 1.57 -6.15 -11.90
N ILE A 39 2.13 -5.74 -10.75
CA ILE A 39 3.14 -6.50 -9.99
C ILE A 39 2.58 -7.84 -9.50
N ASP A 40 3.38 -8.89 -9.61
CA ASP A 40 3.09 -10.20 -9.06
C ASP A 40 3.46 -10.23 -7.56
N TYR A 41 2.48 -9.87 -6.73
CA TYR A 41 2.69 -9.76 -5.28
C TYR A 41 3.00 -11.09 -4.60
N ASP A 42 2.51 -12.23 -5.10
CA ASP A 42 2.84 -13.54 -4.53
C ASP A 42 4.33 -13.90 -4.80
N LYS A 43 4.85 -13.61 -6.00
CA LYS A 43 6.30 -13.72 -6.26
C LYS A 43 7.10 -12.75 -5.39
N LEU A 44 6.59 -11.55 -5.17
CA LEU A 44 7.25 -10.55 -4.34
C LEU A 44 7.37 -10.98 -2.87
N ILE A 45 6.37 -11.71 -2.33
CA ILE A 45 6.44 -12.32 -1.00
C ILE A 45 7.68 -13.23 -0.90
N VAL A 46 7.87 -14.10 -1.89
CA VAL A 46 9.01 -15.03 -1.94
C VAL A 46 10.33 -14.27 -2.09
N LYS A 47 10.40 -13.33 -3.05
CA LYS A 47 11.61 -12.53 -3.33
C LYS A 47 12.07 -11.73 -2.11
N PHE A 48 11.13 -11.17 -1.35
CA PHE A 48 11.45 -10.35 -0.18
C PHE A 48 11.55 -11.22 1.10
N GLY A 49 11.06 -12.45 1.09
CA GLY A 49 11.05 -13.35 2.24
C GLY A 49 10.14 -12.84 3.37
N CYS A 50 9.04 -12.17 3.03
CA CYS A 50 7.98 -11.84 3.97
C CYS A 50 6.92 -12.95 4.02
N ARG A 51 5.88 -12.81 4.84
CA ARG A 51 4.80 -13.79 4.94
C ARG A 51 3.52 -13.20 4.35
N LYS A 52 2.69 -14.03 3.72
CA LYS A 52 1.37 -13.63 3.26
C LYS A 52 0.50 -13.25 4.45
N LEU A 53 -0.27 -12.18 4.30
CA LEU A 53 -1.35 -11.85 5.23
C LEU A 53 -2.57 -12.65 4.78
N ASP A 54 -2.83 -13.77 5.45
CA ASP A 54 -3.92 -14.70 5.11
C ASP A 54 -5.20 -14.42 5.91
N ASP A 55 -6.27 -15.12 5.52
CA ASP A 55 -7.59 -14.98 6.14
C ASP A 55 -7.58 -15.37 7.62
N ASP A 56 -6.71 -16.30 8.04
CA ASP A 56 -6.58 -16.71 9.44
C ASP A 56 -6.02 -15.57 10.30
N ILE A 57 -5.00 -14.85 9.82
CA ILE A 57 -4.46 -13.67 10.49
C ILE A 57 -5.49 -12.54 10.53
N ILE A 58 -6.26 -12.34 9.45
CA ILE A 58 -7.33 -11.33 9.41
C ILE A 58 -8.44 -11.69 10.41
N ALA A 59 -8.92 -12.93 10.42
CA ALA A 59 -9.93 -13.39 11.38
C ALA A 59 -9.44 -13.28 12.82
N ARG A 60 -8.15 -13.58 13.07
CA ARG A 60 -7.51 -13.37 14.37
C ARG A 60 -7.52 -11.88 14.74
N PHE A 61 -7.14 -11.00 13.82
CA PHE A 61 -7.16 -9.56 14.05
C PHE A 61 -8.57 -9.08 14.43
N GLU A 62 -9.60 -9.48 13.69
CA GLU A 62 -10.99 -9.06 13.98
C GLU A 62 -11.45 -9.57 15.34
N ARG A 63 -11.14 -10.82 15.68
CA ARG A 63 -11.50 -11.42 16.97
C ARG A 63 -10.87 -10.68 18.16
N ILE A 64 -9.59 -10.31 18.08
CA ILE A 64 -8.87 -9.71 19.23
C ILE A 64 -9.13 -8.22 19.37
N THR A 65 -9.48 -7.55 18.27
CA THR A 65 -9.78 -6.11 18.28
C THR A 65 -11.26 -5.83 18.48
N GLY A 66 -12.14 -6.77 18.11
CA GLY A 66 -13.59 -6.55 18.06
C GLY A 66 -14.02 -5.64 16.89
N HIS A 67 -13.11 -5.33 15.96
CA HIS A 67 -13.37 -4.49 14.80
C HIS A 67 -13.32 -5.31 13.52
N LYS A 68 -14.28 -5.07 12.61
CA LYS A 68 -14.21 -5.59 11.24
C LYS A 68 -12.96 -5.01 10.56
N ALA A 69 -12.16 -5.86 9.93
CA ALA A 69 -10.93 -5.47 9.23
C ALA A 69 -11.25 -4.49 8.10
N ILE A 70 -10.56 -3.37 7.96
CA ILE A 70 -10.81 -2.38 6.89
C ILE A 70 -10.78 -3.03 5.49
N PRO A 71 -11.54 -2.54 4.48
CA PRO A 71 -11.52 -3.09 3.12
C PRO A 71 -10.13 -3.39 2.55
N MET A 72 -9.13 -2.55 2.84
CA MET A 72 -7.76 -2.75 2.37
C MET A 72 -7.12 -4.06 2.88
N LEU A 73 -7.52 -4.59 4.05
CA LEU A 73 -7.10 -5.91 4.50
C LEU A 73 -7.92 -7.01 3.83
N ARG A 74 -9.26 -6.90 3.92
CA ARG A 74 -10.19 -7.94 3.41
C ARG A 74 -10.04 -8.20 1.93
N ARG A 75 -9.62 -7.20 1.15
CA ARG A 75 -9.45 -7.30 -0.30
C ARG A 75 -8.03 -7.65 -0.73
N GLY A 76 -7.07 -7.73 0.21
CA GLY A 76 -5.66 -8.02 -0.07
C GLY A 76 -4.84 -6.84 -0.57
N MET A 77 -5.20 -5.59 -0.23
CA MET A 77 -4.35 -4.42 -0.54
C MET A 77 -3.20 -4.31 0.45
N PHE A 78 -3.40 -4.70 1.71
CA PHE A 78 -2.32 -5.07 2.60
C PHE A 78 -2.20 -6.60 2.56
N PHE A 79 -1.14 -7.09 1.92
CA PHE A 79 -1.08 -8.47 1.42
C PHE A 79 0.00 -9.32 2.09
N ALA A 80 0.97 -8.68 2.74
CA ALA A 80 2.11 -9.35 3.35
C ALA A 80 2.56 -8.67 4.63
N HIS A 81 3.33 -9.38 5.45
CA HIS A 81 3.79 -8.88 6.74
C HIS A 81 5.13 -9.50 7.18
N ARG A 82 5.75 -8.88 8.19
CA ARG A 82 6.82 -9.47 9.01
C ARG A 82 6.41 -9.36 10.47
N ASP A 83 6.32 -10.49 11.15
CA ASP A 83 6.04 -10.59 12.59
C ASP A 83 4.77 -9.86 13.09
N PHE A 84 3.82 -9.54 12.20
CA PHE A 84 2.50 -9.01 12.60
C PHE A 84 1.78 -9.91 13.62
N SER A 85 1.91 -11.23 13.53
CA SER A 85 1.40 -12.16 14.55
C SER A 85 1.94 -11.85 15.96
N ALA A 86 3.19 -11.39 16.08
CA ALA A 86 3.76 -11.00 17.38
C ALA A 86 3.14 -9.71 17.92
N ILE A 87 2.67 -8.80 17.06
CA ILE A 87 1.87 -7.64 17.47
C ILE A 87 0.50 -8.09 17.97
N LEU A 88 -0.13 -9.05 17.29
CA LEU A 88 -1.40 -9.64 17.73
C LEU A 88 -1.25 -10.34 19.09
N ASP A 89 -0.16 -11.10 19.30
CA ASP A 89 0.17 -11.71 20.60
C ASP A 89 0.27 -10.63 21.70
N ARG A 90 0.91 -9.49 21.42
CA ARG A 90 1.02 -8.38 22.38
C ARG A 90 -0.33 -7.76 22.70
N LYS A 91 -1.19 -7.55 21.69
CA LYS A 91 -2.54 -7.03 21.91
C LYS A 91 -3.36 -7.97 22.80
N GLU A 92 -3.32 -9.28 22.53
CA GLU A 92 -3.99 -10.28 23.37
C GLU A 92 -3.47 -10.29 24.82
N GLN A 93 -2.17 -10.02 25.01
CA GLN A 93 -1.53 -9.95 26.34
C GLN A 93 -1.67 -8.59 27.04
N GLY A 94 -2.32 -7.60 26.43
CA GLY A 94 -2.39 -6.23 26.95
C GLY A 94 -1.03 -5.53 27.05
N LYS A 95 -0.05 -5.94 26.24
CA LYS A 95 1.30 -5.37 26.23
C LYS A 95 1.42 -4.21 25.23
N PRO A 96 2.17 -3.15 25.56
CA PRO A 96 2.24 -1.97 24.72
C PRO A 96 3.03 -2.22 23.43
N PHE A 97 2.66 -1.52 22.37
CA PHE A 97 3.44 -1.35 21.15
C PHE A 97 3.07 0.03 20.57
N TYR A 98 3.79 0.48 19.54
CA TYR A 98 3.47 1.74 18.87
C TYR A 98 3.50 1.58 17.35
N LEU A 99 2.85 2.51 16.66
CA LEU A 99 2.89 2.61 15.21
C LEU A 99 4.00 3.55 14.77
N TYR A 100 4.65 3.18 13.67
CA TYR A 100 5.60 4.05 12.98
C TYR A 100 5.30 4.04 11.49
N THR A 101 5.27 5.22 10.87
CA THR A 101 5.28 5.35 9.42
C THR A 101 6.05 6.62 9.04
N GLY A 102 6.20 6.92 7.76
CA GLY A 102 6.93 8.10 7.35
C GLY A 102 6.65 8.54 5.94
N ARG A 103 7.14 9.74 5.63
CA ARG A 103 7.04 10.36 4.31
C ARG A 103 8.28 11.17 4.03
N GLY A 104 8.91 10.90 2.89
CA GLY A 104 9.89 11.81 2.28
C GLY A 104 9.22 13.11 1.87
N ALA A 105 9.74 14.24 2.36
CA ALA A 105 9.24 15.55 1.97
C ALA A 105 9.44 15.75 0.46
N SER A 106 8.36 15.85 -0.30
CA SER A 106 8.39 16.15 -1.73
C SER A 106 7.99 17.60 -1.97
N SER A 107 8.67 18.27 -2.91
CA SER A 107 8.30 19.60 -3.39
C SER A 107 7.04 19.50 -4.28
N GLY A 108 5.87 19.39 -3.67
CA GLY A 108 4.61 19.31 -4.41
C GLY A 108 3.45 18.76 -3.60
N SER A 109 2.26 18.81 -4.20
CA SER A 109 1.06 18.22 -3.65
C SER A 109 1.19 16.69 -3.53
N LEU A 110 0.57 16.12 -2.51
CA LEU A 110 0.45 14.68 -2.38
C LEU A 110 -0.58 14.14 -3.38
N HIS A 111 -0.43 12.89 -3.81
CA HIS A 111 -1.44 12.19 -4.59
C HIS A 111 -2.10 11.06 -3.79
N LEU A 112 -3.21 10.51 -4.31
CA LEU A 112 -3.97 9.43 -3.67
C LEU A 112 -3.12 8.24 -3.21
N GLY A 113 -2.09 7.87 -3.98
CA GLY A 113 -1.16 6.79 -3.59
C GLY A 113 -0.46 7.04 -2.24
N HIS A 114 -0.13 8.29 -1.90
CA HIS A 114 0.45 8.62 -0.61
C HIS A 114 -0.55 8.47 0.54
N LEU A 115 -1.85 8.57 0.25
CA LEU A 115 -2.90 8.53 1.25
C LEU A 115 -3.15 7.12 1.78
N VAL A 116 -2.90 6.08 0.98
CA VAL A 116 -3.13 4.66 1.32
C VAL A 116 -2.48 4.26 2.66
N PRO A 117 -1.15 4.40 2.85
CA PRO A 117 -0.52 4.03 4.12
C PRO A 117 -1.00 4.88 5.30
N PHE A 118 -1.31 6.17 5.10
CA PHE A 118 -1.79 7.05 6.17
C PHE A 118 -3.23 6.74 6.59
N ILE A 119 -4.13 6.47 5.65
CA ILE A 119 -5.51 6.03 5.94
C ILE A 119 -5.46 4.75 6.77
N PHE A 120 -4.66 3.78 6.33
CA PHE A 120 -4.52 2.51 7.02
C PHE A 120 -3.89 2.67 8.41
N THR A 121 -2.83 3.48 8.53
CA THR A 121 -2.17 3.76 9.81
C THR A 121 -3.11 4.46 10.79
N LYS A 122 -3.90 5.44 10.33
CA LYS A 122 -4.92 6.11 11.15
C LYS A 122 -5.96 5.10 11.66
N TRP A 123 -6.45 4.21 10.80
CA TRP A 123 -7.40 3.18 11.20
C TRP A 123 -6.78 2.20 12.22
N LEU A 124 -5.54 1.76 12.01
CA LEU A 124 -4.82 0.93 12.98
C LEU A 124 -4.66 1.65 14.33
N GLN A 125 -4.37 2.96 14.31
CA GLN A 125 -4.22 3.76 15.53
C GLN A 125 -5.51 3.74 16.36
N GLU A 126 -6.67 3.93 15.71
CA GLU A 126 -7.97 3.92 16.38
C GLU A 126 -8.36 2.53 16.88
N VAL A 127 -8.12 1.48 16.09
CA VAL A 127 -8.51 0.11 16.44
C VAL A 127 -7.64 -0.47 17.54
N PHE A 128 -6.33 -0.20 17.51
CA PHE A 128 -5.43 -0.72 18.53
C PHE A 128 -5.35 0.16 19.78
N ASP A 129 -5.67 1.45 19.65
CA ASP A 129 -5.49 2.50 20.64
C ASP A 129 -4.03 2.59 21.11
N VAL A 130 -3.16 3.02 20.19
CA VAL A 130 -1.70 3.05 20.39
C VAL A 130 -1.08 4.36 19.90
N PRO A 131 0.07 4.77 20.44
CA PRO A 131 0.78 5.95 19.95
C PRO A 131 1.32 5.73 18.54
N LEU A 132 1.44 6.84 17.80
CA LEU A 132 1.93 6.88 16.43
C LEU A 132 3.05 7.90 16.30
N ILE A 133 4.13 7.50 15.65
CA ILE A 133 5.23 8.37 15.23
C ILE A 133 5.23 8.45 13.71
N ILE A 134 5.21 9.65 13.15
CA ILE A 134 5.32 9.90 11.70
C ILE A 134 6.63 10.61 11.45
N GLN A 135 7.56 9.95 10.76
CA GLN A 135 8.81 10.61 10.34
C GLN A 135 8.57 11.43 9.07
N MET A 136 8.89 12.72 9.13
CA MET A 136 9.11 13.55 7.95
C MET A 136 10.61 13.58 7.69
N THR A 137 11.07 12.98 6.60
CA THR A 137 12.53 12.90 6.31
C THR A 137 12.95 14.09 5.45
N ASP A 138 12.92 15.29 6.02
CA ASP A 138 13.50 16.52 5.42
C ASP A 138 15.01 16.64 5.69
N ASP A 139 15.53 15.91 6.67
CA ASP A 139 16.96 15.65 6.87
C ASP A 139 17.24 14.19 7.30
N GLU A 140 18.26 13.56 6.69
CA GLU A 140 18.73 12.22 7.10
C GLU A 140 19.77 12.29 8.23
N LYS A 141 19.90 13.45 8.88
CA LYS A 141 20.92 13.69 9.89
C LYS A 141 20.39 14.69 10.89
N PHE A 142 20.00 14.20 12.06
CA PHE A 142 20.60 14.56 13.35
C PHE A 142 19.74 13.93 14.46
N LEU A 143 20.40 13.58 15.57
CA LEU A 143 19.87 13.29 16.92
C LEU A 143 20.18 11.87 17.40
N TRP A 144 21.31 11.76 18.08
CA TRP A 144 21.48 10.82 19.18
C TRP A 144 21.39 11.64 20.46
N LYS A 145 20.34 11.42 21.25
CA LYS A 145 20.31 11.75 22.68
C LYS A 145 20.12 10.45 23.44
N ASP A 146 20.63 10.39 24.66
CA ASP A 146 20.51 9.26 25.58
C ASP A 146 19.02 9.01 25.92
N MET A 147 18.33 8.29 25.04
CA MET A 147 16.97 7.83 25.30
C MET A 147 17.03 6.67 26.28
N LYS A 148 16.28 6.75 27.38
CA LYS A 148 16.01 5.58 28.22
C LYS A 148 15.38 4.51 27.35
N LYS A 149 16.06 3.37 27.28
CA LYS A 149 15.70 2.28 26.41
C LYS A 149 14.47 1.56 26.95
N ASN A 150 13.30 1.90 26.43
CA ASN A 150 12.11 1.09 26.61
C ASN A 150 11.98 0.18 25.39
N ASP A 151 12.04 -1.13 25.60
CA ASP A 151 12.02 -2.17 24.56
C ASP A 151 10.59 -2.42 24.03
N ILE A 152 9.87 -1.34 23.73
CA ILE A 152 8.52 -1.38 23.19
C ILE A 152 8.63 -1.63 21.68
N PRO A 153 8.13 -2.75 21.15
CA PRO A 153 8.19 -3.02 19.72
C PRO A 153 7.30 -2.06 18.91
N CYS A 154 7.62 -1.88 17.63
CA CYS A 154 6.81 -1.10 16.71
C CYS A 154 6.19 -1.95 15.60
N LEU A 155 5.05 -1.48 15.09
CA LEU A 155 4.44 -1.93 13.85
C LEU A 155 4.56 -0.82 12.80
N ILE A 156 5.04 -1.19 11.60
CA ILE A 156 5.29 -0.27 10.49
C ILE A 156 4.36 -0.60 9.32
N PRO A 157 3.29 0.19 9.09
CA PRO A 157 2.51 0.12 7.88
C PRO A 157 3.17 0.95 6.77
N CYS A 158 3.53 0.30 5.66
CA CYS A 158 4.16 0.94 4.52
C CYS A 158 3.84 0.19 3.22
N ALA A 159 4.14 0.81 2.07
CA ALA A 159 4.17 0.07 0.81
C ALA A 159 5.40 -0.86 0.78
N ILE A 160 5.31 -1.95 0.01
CA ILE A 160 6.35 -2.98 -0.03
C ILE A 160 7.72 -2.47 -0.52
N ASP A 161 7.76 -1.38 -1.28
CA ASP A 161 9.01 -0.74 -1.75
C ASP A 161 9.89 -0.22 -0.61
N GLN A 162 9.35 -0.01 0.60
CA GLN A 162 10.12 0.41 1.77
C GLN A 162 10.75 -0.74 2.55
N ASP A 163 10.43 -2.01 2.24
CA ASP A 163 10.97 -3.19 2.94
C ASP A 163 12.51 -3.22 2.99
N PRO A 164 13.27 -2.82 1.95
CA PRO A 164 14.75 -2.83 2.02
C PRO A 164 15.32 -2.05 3.21
N TYR A 165 14.74 -0.90 3.57
CA TYR A 165 15.17 -0.11 4.74
C TYR A 165 14.93 -0.87 6.04
N PHE A 166 13.75 -1.45 6.20
CA PHE A 166 13.37 -2.10 7.45
C PHE A 166 13.92 -3.51 7.58
N ARG A 167 14.23 -4.17 6.47
CA ARG A 167 14.98 -5.43 6.47
C ARG A 167 16.37 -5.21 7.09
N MET A 168 17.08 -4.15 6.64
CA MET A 168 18.33 -3.73 7.27
C MET A 168 18.13 -3.36 8.75
N CYS A 169 17.08 -2.60 9.08
CA CYS A 169 16.77 -2.25 10.48
C CYS A 169 16.60 -3.49 11.36
N ARG A 170 15.87 -4.51 10.88
CA ARG A 170 15.63 -5.79 11.59
C ARG A 170 16.91 -6.61 11.79
N ASP A 171 17.85 -6.55 10.87
CA ASP A 171 19.14 -7.25 10.98
C ASP A 171 20.06 -6.60 12.02
N VAL A 172 19.99 -5.27 12.15
CA VAL A 172 20.79 -4.49 13.10
C VAL A 172 20.18 -4.46 14.50
N ALA A 173 18.85 -4.47 14.62
CA ALA A 173 18.15 -4.30 15.90
C ALA A 173 18.66 -5.21 17.05
N PRO A 174 18.88 -6.54 16.85
CA PRO A 174 19.41 -7.40 17.90
C PRO A 174 20.83 -7.00 18.37
N ARG A 175 21.67 -6.47 17.47
CA ARG A 175 23.03 -6.00 17.80
C ARG A 175 22.98 -4.77 18.69
N LEU A 176 21.96 -3.94 18.50
CA LEU A 176 21.64 -2.80 19.36
C LEU A 176 20.82 -3.21 20.60
N LYS A 177 20.59 -4.51 20.83
CA LYS A 177 19.71 -5.06 21.88
C LYS A 177 18.30 -4.46 21.85
N ALA A 178 17.78 -4.15 20.67
CA ALA A 178 16.45 -3.60 20.45
C ALA A 178 15.54 -4.64 19.80
N SER A 179 14.23 -4.54 20.05
CA SER A 179 13.22 -5.34 19.38
C SER A 179 13.22 -5.10 17.86
N LYS A 180 13.04 -6.18 17.08
CA LYS A 180 12.87 -6.07 15.63
C LYS A 180 11.52 -5.38 15.33
N PRO A 181 11.46 -4.40 14.41
CA PRO A 181 10.20 -3.82 13.99
C PRO A 181 9.35 -4.87 13.26
N SER A 182 8.05 -4.88 13.52
CA SER A 182 7.06 -5.64 12.75
C SER A 182 6.58 -4.79 11.58
N LEU A 183 6.20 -5.42 10.47
CA LEU A 183 5.80 -4.73 9.25
C LEU A 183 4.52 -5.30 8.67
N ILE A 184 3.74 -4.45 8.01
CA ILE A 184 2.60 -4.84 7.17
C ILE A 184 2.65 -4.03 5.88
N PHE A 185 2.60 -4.73 4.75
CA PHE A 185 2.92 -4.17 3.44
C PHE A 185 1.69 -3.98 2.58
N SER A 186 1.54 -2.78 2.02
CA SER A 186 0.55 -2.51 0.99
C SER A 186 1.06 -2.84 -0.41
N THR A 187 0.13 -3.17 -1.28
CA THR A 187 0.27 -3.05 -2.73
C THR A 187 0.40 -1.58 -3.13
N PHE A 188 0.73 -1.34 -4.39
CA PHE A 188 0.76 0.00 -4.97
C PHE A 188 -0.61 0.38 -5.50
N LEU A 189 -1.04 1.63 -5.24
CA LEU A 189 -2.13 2.23 -6.00
C LEU A 189 -1.61 2.51 -7.42
N PRO A 190 -2.23 1.95 -8.47
CA PRO A 190 -1.69 2.02 -9.82
C PRO A 190 -1.77 3.44 -10.40
N ALA A 191 -0.89 3.74 -11.35
CA ALA A 191 -0.97 4.95 -12.14
C ALA A 191 -2.24 4.97 -13.01
N LEU A 192 -2.67 6.16 -13.43
CA LEU A 192 -3.84 6.31 -14.31
C LEU A 192 -3.68 5.51 -15.61
N GLN A 193 -2.48 5.48 -16.20
CA GLN A 193 -2.22 4.84 -17.49
C GLN A 193 -2.21 3.30 -17.42
N GLY A 194 -2.14 2.71 -16.22
CA GLY A 194 -2.04 1.27 -16.07
C GLY A 194 -1.36 0.83 -14.78
N ALA A 195 -1.40 -0.48 -14.52
CA ALA A 195 -0.84 -1.09 -13.31
C ALA A 195 0.67 -1.37 -13.40
N GLN A 196 1.30 -1.07 -14.54
CA GLN A 196 2.73 -1.28 -14.80
C GLN A 196 3.64 -0.40 -13.92
N THR A 197 3.13 0.75 -13.49
CA THR A 197 3.87 1.73 -12.68
C THR A 197 3.02 2.21 -11.50
N LYS A 198 3.68 2.69 -10.45
CA LYS A 198 3.03 3.41 -9.36
C LYS A 198 2.80 4.88 -9.73
N MET A 199 1.85 5.53 -9.05
CA MET A 199 1.67 6.98 -9.17
C MET A 199 2.98 7.73 -8.87
N SER A 200 3.30 8.71 -9.70
CA SER A 200 4.48 9.58 -9.53
C SER A 200 4.07 11.05 -9.56
N ALA A 201 4.47 11.80 -8.52
CA ALA A 201 4.28 13.24 -8.48
C ALA A 201 5.04 13.98 -9.60
N SER A 202 6.11 13.39 -10.14
CA SER A 202 6.89 13.96 -11.24
C SER A 202 6.16 13.89 -12.59
N GLU A 203 5.10 13.09 -12.71
CA GLU A 203 4.29 12.97 -13.93
C GLU A 203 2.81 13.29 -13.63
N PRO A 204 2.38 14.56 -13.76
CA PRO A 204 1.07 15.02 -13.28
C PRO A 204 -0.15 14.32 -13.88
N ASN A 205 -0.01 13.72 -15.06
CA ASN A 205 -1.09 13.00 -15.74
C ASN A 205 -1.21 11.54 -15.26
N THR A 206 -0.27 11.04 -14.45
CA THR A 206 -0.28 9.67 -13.93
C THR A 206 -1.03 9.52 -12.62
N CYS A 207 -1.31 10.63 -11.93
CA CYS A 207 -1.85 10.62 -10.59
C CYS A 207 -2.95 11.66 -10.38
N ILE A 208 -3.76 11.40 -9.35
CA ILE A 208 -4.74 12.35 -8.81
C ILE A 208 -4.13 12.98 -7.57
N PHE A 209 -3.95 14.30 -7.60
CA PHE A 209 -3.43 15.06 -6.47
C PHE A 209 -4.55 15.39 -5.48
N LEU A 210 -4.19 15.61 -4.21
CA LEU A 210 -5.13 15.95 -3.15
C LEU A 210 -5.66 17.39 -3.24
N ASP A 211 -5.07 18.21 -4.09
CA ASP A 211 -5.50 19.58 -4.44
C ASP A 211 -6.12 19.66 -5.84
N ASP A 212 -6.30 18.54 -6.55
CA ASP A 212 -7.08 18.52 -7.79
C ASP A 212 -8.54 18.90 -7.50
N THR A 213 -9.09 19.84 -8.27
CA THR A 213 -10.52 20.17 -8.25
C THR A 213 -11.36 18.99 -8.72
N ALA A 214 -12.65 18.96 -8.35
CA ALA A 214 -13.60 17.96 -8.84
C ALA A 214 -13.58 17.82 -10.37
N LYS A 215 -13.45 18.94 -11.10
CA LYS A 215 -13.33 18.97 -12.56
C LYS A 215 -12.02 18.34 -13.06
N GLN A 216 -10.89 18.63 -12.42
CA GLN A 216 -9.60 18.01 -12.75
C GLN A 216 -9.63 16.50 -12.52
N ILE A 217 -10.17 16.03 -11.38
CA ILE A 217 -10.33 14.60 -11.07
C ILE A 217 -11.14 13.91 -12.16
N LYS A 218 -12.32 14.46 -12.50
CA LYS A 218 -13.20 13.93 -13.55
C LYS A 218 -12.48 13.85 -14.89
N ASN A 219 -11.77 14.92 -15.28
CA ASN A 219 -11.06 14.97 -16.55
C ASN A 219 -9.90 13.96 -16.60
N LYS A 220 -9.14 13.84 -15.51
CA LYS A 220 -8.02 12.91 -15.42
C LYS A 220 -8.48 11.46 -15.50
N ILE A 221 -9.50 11.07 -14.76
CA ILE A 221 -10.05 9.71 -14.81
C ILE A 221 -10.64 9.41 -16.19
N ASN A 222 -11.43 10.32 -16.76
CA ASN A 222 -12.02 10.09 -18.07
C ASN A 222 -10.97 9.94 -19.18
N LYS A 223 -9.95 10.82 -19.19
CA LYS A 223 -8.98 10.91 -20.28
C LYS A 223 -7.79 9.96 -20.13
N TYR A 224 -7.30 9.75 -18.91
CA TYR A 224 -6.03 9.07 -18.68
C TYR A 224 -6.17 7.72 -17.96
N ALA A 225 -7.28 7.47 -17.24
CA ALA A 225 -7.48 6.16 -16.60
C ALA A 225 -7.67 5.08 -17.67
N PHE A 226 -6.76 4.11 -17.69
CA PHE A 226 -6.82 2.95 -18.57
C PHE A 226 -8.07 2.13 -18.26
N SER A 227 -8.74 1.70 -19.33
CA SER A 227 -10.00 0.96 -19.29
C SER A 227 -9.73 -0.48 -19.68
N GLY A 228 -10.23 -1.42 -18.87
CA GLY A 228 -10.24 -2.85 -19.19
C GLY A 228 -11.43 -3.28 -20.07
N GLY A 229 -12.28 -2.34 -20.47
CA GLY A 229 -13.39 -2.57 -21.40
C GLY A 229 -12.98 -2.64 -22.87
N GLN A 230 -13.91 -3.08 -23.72
CA GLN A 230 -13.71 -3.16 -25.17
C GLN A 230 -13.77 -1.80 -25.88
N GLN A 231 -13.27 -1.73 -27.11
CA GLN A 231 -13.24 -0.50 -27.92
C GLN A 231 -14.63 -0.04 -28.37
N THR A 232 -15.51 -1.00 -28.68
CA THR A 232 -16.87 -0.72 -29.15
C THR A 232 -17.92 -1.16 -28.14
N LEU A 233 -19.08 -0.50 -28.15
CA LEU A 233 -20.20 -0.84 -27.28
C LEU A 233 -20.67 -2.29 -27.51
N GLU A 234 -20.79 -2.70 -28.76
CA GLU A 234 -21.24 -4.05 -29.14
C GLU A 234 -20.31 -5.13 -28.60
N GLU A 235 -18.99 -4.95 -28.78
CA GLU A 235 -18.01 -5.87 -28.21
C GLU A 235 -18.03 -5.84 -26.69
N HIS A 236 -18.21 -4.67 -26.07
CA HIS A 236 -18.28 -4.57 -24.61
C HIS A 236 -19.49 -5.33 -24.06
N ARG A 237 -20.66 -5.19 -24.69
CA ARG A 237 -21.86 -5.95 -24.34
C ARG A 237 -21.70 -7.45 -24.55
N ALA A 238 -20.89 -7.88 -25.53
CA ALA A 238 -20.69 -9.28 -25.85
C ALA A 238 -19.58 -9.98 -25.03
N LYS A 239 -18.46 -9.28 -24.79
CA LYS A 239 -17.23 -9.84 -24.17
C LYS A 239 -17.00 -9.34 -22.74
N GLY A 240 -17.68 -8.28 -22.32
CA GLY A 240 -17.48 -7.62 -21.04
C GLY A 240 -16.15 -6.89 -20.90
N GLY A 241 -15.92 -6.33 -19.70
CA GLY A 241 -14.68 -5.68 -19.30
C GLY A 241 -13.84 -6.52 -18.33
N ASN A 242 -12.53 -6.32 -18.38
CA ASN A 242 -11.58 -6.95 -17.47
C ASN A 242 -11.27 -6.03 -16.27
N CYS A 243 -11.79 -6.40 -15.10
CA CYS A 243 -11.57 -5.69 -13.84
C CYS A 243 -10.10 -5.70 -13.37
N ASP A 244 -9.32 -6.73 -13.70
CA ASP A 244 -7.95 -6.90 -13.18
C ASP A 244 -6.99 -5.84 -13.74
N VAL A 245 -7.31 -5.30 -14.92
CA VAL A 245 -6.51 -4.26 -15.59
C VAL A 245 -7.18 -2.89 -15.58
N ASP A 246 -8.46 -2.78 -15.20
CA ASP A 246 -9.21 -1.52 -15.23
C ASP A 246 -8.88 -0.62 -14.03
N ILE A 247 -8.28 0.54 -14.29
CA ILE A 247 -7.81 1.44 -13.23
C ILE A 247 -8.95 2.08 -12.43
N SER A 248 -10.10 2.27 -13.06
CA SER A 248 -11.28 2.83 -12.36
C SER A 248 -11.82 1.81 -11.37
N TYR A 249 -11.86 0.53 -11.77
CA TYR A 249 -12.18 -0.55 -10.84
C TYR A 249 -11.13 -0.70 -9.74
N GLN A 250 -9.84 -0.59 -10.05
CA GLN A 250 -8.79 -0.62 -9.03
C GLN A 250 -8.98 0.51 -8.00
N PHE A 251 -9.32 1.73 -8.41
CA PHE A 251 -9.60 2.81 -7.44
C PHE A 251 -10.79 2.47 -6.54
N LEU A 252 -11.87 1.90 -7.08
CA LEU A 252 -13.00 1.45 -6.28
C LEU A 252 -12.60 0.38 -5.26
N ARG A 253 -11.71 -0.56 -5.62
CA ARG A 253 -11.20 -1.57 -4.65
C ARG A 253 -10.51 -0.93 -3.44
N PHE A 254 -9.85 0.22 -3.61
CA PHE A 254 -9.18 0.93 -2.50
C PHE A 254 -10.13 1.81 -1.69
N PHE A 255 -11.13 2.41 -2.34
CA PHE A 255 -11.83 3.58 -1.80
C PHE A 255 -13.33 3.38 -1.55
N LEU A 256 -13.96 2.41 -2.21
CA LEU A 256 -15.37 2.09 -1.96
C LEU A 256 -15.47 1.18 -0.74
N ASP A 257 -16.11 1.60 0.35
CA ASP A 257 -16.16 0.80 1.59
C ASP A 257 -17.04 -0.46 1.52
N ASP A 258 -18.02 -0.46 0.63
CA ASP A 258 -19.06 -1.50 0.50
C ASP A 258 -18.56 -2.67 -0.38
N ASP A 259 -18.39 -3.84 0.23
CA ASP A 259 -17.92 -5.06 -0.44
C ASP A 259 -18.99 -5.66 -1.38
N GLU A 260 -20.27 -5.57 -1.01
CA GLU A 260 -21.37 -6.12 -1.82
C GLU A 260 -21.55 -5.29 -3.08
N LYS A 261 -21.55 -3.96 -2.94
CA LYS A 261 -21.59 -3.04 -4.09
C LYS A 261 -20.37 -3.20 -4.99
N LEU A 262 -19.18 -3.40 -4.43
CA LEU A 262 -17.97 -3.63 -5.23
C LEU A 262 -18.09 -4.92 -6.06
N GLU A 263 -18.58 -6.00 -5.46
CA GLU A 263 -18.79 -7.28 -6.15
C GLU A 263 -19.88 -7.17 -7.23
N GLU A 264 -20.97 -6.45 -6.96
CA GLU A 264 -22.00 -6.16 -7.95
C GLU A 264 -21.40 -5.43 -9.17
N ILE A 265 -20.60 -4.39 -8.93
CA ILE A 265 -19.89 -3.65 -9.98
C ILE A 265 -18.99 -4.59 -10.79
N ARG A 266 -18.22 -5.46 -10.11
CA ARG A 266 -17.35 -6.44 -10.76
C ARG A 266 -18.13 -7.35 -11.70
N VAL A 267 -19.19 -7.97 -11.19
CA VAL A 267 -20.04 -8.90 -11.96
C VAL A 267 -20.67 -8.19 -13.16
N LYS A 268 -21.24 -7.00 -12.97
CA LYS A 268 -21.86 -6.23 -14.05
C LYS A 268 -20.85 -5.81 -15.11
N TYR A 269 -19.66 -5.37 -14.73
CA TYR A 269 -18.61 -4.98 -15.67
C TYR A 269 -18.07 -6.17 -16.45
N THR A 270 -17.81 -7.30 -15.78
CA THR A 270 -17.34 -8.53 -16.44
C THR A 270 -18.37 -9.13 -17.39
N LYS A 271 -19.68 -8.93 -17.14
CA LYS A 271 -20.75 -9.34 -18.07
C LYS A 271 -21.01 -8.33 -19.19
N GLY A 272 -20.39 -7.15 -19.15
CA GLY A 272 -20.66 -6.07 -20.09
C GLY A 272 -21.98 -5.33 -19.83
N GLU A 273 -22.63 -5.55 -18.69
CA GLU A 273 -23.85 -4.83 -18.28
C GLU A 273 -23.54 -3.40 -17.84
N LEU A 274 -22.39 -3.19 -17.19
CA LEU A 274 -21.87 -1.86 -16.82
C LEU A 274 -20.86 -1.42 -17.88
N LEU A 275 -20.99 -0.21 -18.42
CA LEU A 275 -20.06 0.34 -19.39
C LEU A 275 -18.85 1.00 -18.71
N SER A 276 -17.73 1.08 -19.42
CA SER A 276 -16.50 1.73 -18.92
C SER A 276 -16.70 3.19 -18.52
N GLY A 277 -17.60 3.92 -19.21
CA GLY A 277 -17.96 5.29 -18.82
C GLY A 277 -18.74 5.37 -17.50
N GLU A 278 -19.59 4.38 -17.23
CA GLU A 278 -20.38 4.28 -15.98
C GLU A 278 -19.47 3.86 -14.82
N LEU A 279 -18.58 2.90 -15.04
CA LEU A 279 -17.55 2.51 -14.07
C LEU A 279 -16.64 3.70 -13.70
N LYS A 280 -16.21 4.48 -14.69
CA LYS A 280 -15.45 5.72 -14.48
C LYS A 280 -16.24 6.73 -13.65
N ALA A 281 -17.54 6.89 -13.91
CA ALA A 281 -18.39 7.80 -13.13
C ALA A 281 -18.44 7.41 -11.65
N LEU A 282 -18.59 6.12 -11.34
CA LEU A 282 -18.55 5.59 -9.97
C LEU A 282 -17.19 5.87 -9.30
N ALA A 283 -16.09 5.62 -10.00
CA ALA A 283 -14.74 5.89 -9.49
C ALA A 283 -14.52 7.40 -9.25
N ILE A 284 -15.02 8.26 -10.14
CA ILE A 284 -14.95 9.72 -10.00
C ILE A 284 -15.69 10.16 -8.74
N GLU A 285 -16.88 9.63 -8.47
CA GLU A 285 -17.68 9.98 -7.30
C GLU A 285 -16.93 9.67 -5.99
N GLU A 286 -16.44 8.42 -5.84
CA GLU A 286 -15.71 8.02 -4.63
C GLU A 286 -14.40 8.79 -4.45
N VAL A 287 -13.65 9.04 -5.54
CA VAL A 287 -12.41 9.83 -5.47
C VAL A 287 -12.69 11.29 -5.12
N GLN A 288 -13.71 11.91 -5.71
CA GLN A 288 -14.10 13.29 -5.38
C GLN A 288 -14.54 13.41 -3.92
N LYS A 289 -15.27 12.43 -3.39
CA LYS A 289 -15.66 12.38 -1.99
C LYS A 289 -14.43 12.36 -1.08
N ILE A 290 -13.45 11.50 -1.34
CA ILE A 290 -12.23 11.42 -0.53
C ILE A 290 -11.41 12.70 -0.61
N VAL A 291 -11.13 13.20 -1.82
CA VAL A 291 -10.34 14.43 -1.99
C VAL A 291 -11.05 15.63 -1.38
N GLY A 292 -12.38 15.73 -1.54
CA GLY A 292 -13.19 16.78 -0.93
C GLY A 292 -13.12 16.78 0.61
N VAL A 293 -13.28 15.61 1.23
CA VAL A 293 -13.14 15.47 2.70
C VAL A 293 -11.75 15.88 3.17
N MET A 294 -10.70 15.47 2.45
CA MET A 294 -9.32 15.84 2.80
C MET A 294 -9.07 17.34 2.63
N ALA A 295 -9.60 17.95 1.58
CA ALA A 295 -9.49 19.39 1.35
C ALA A 295 -10.18 20.20 2.46
N GLU A 296 -11.39 19.82 2.89
CA GLU A 296 -12.06 20.50 4.01
C GLU A 296 -11.31 20.33 5.33
N ARG A 297 -10.83 19.12 5.65
CA ARG A 297 -10.01 18.89 6.85
C ARG A 297 -8.68 19.63 6.81
N ARG A 298 -8.08 19.77 5.62
CA ARG A 298 -6.82 20.52 5.48
C ARG A 298 -6.99 21.99 5.82
N LYS A 299 -8.14 22.61 5.50
CA LYS A 299 -8.42 24.01 5.84
C LYS A 299 -8.46 24.28 7.34
N THR A 300 -8.74 23.27 8.16
CA THR A 300 -8.78 23.41 9.62
C THR A 300 -7.40 23.25 10.28
N VAL A 301 -6.38 22.84 9.53
CA VAL A 301 -5.01 22.69 10.04
C VAL A 301 -4.35 24.07 10.03
N THR A 302 -3.97 24.53 11.22
CA THR A 302 -3.28 25.81 11.42
C THR A 302 -1.81 25.58 11.77
N ASP A 303 -0.99 26.63 11.73
CA ASP A 303 0.41 26.56 12.19
C ASP A 303 0.49 26.08 13.64
N ALA A 304 -0.44 26.50 14.50
CA ALA A 304 -0.53 26.02 15.88
C ALA A 304 -0.81 24.51 15.96
N THR A 305 -1.65 23.97 15.06
CA THR A 305 -1.86 22.52 14.96
C THR A 305 -0.57 21.82 14.53
N VAL A 306 0.15 22.34 13.54
CA VAL A 306 1.41 21.75 13.08
C VAL A 306 2.47 21.80 14.19
N ASP A 307 2.60 22.93 14.89
CA ASP A 307 3.50 23.11 16.02
C ASP A 307 3.18 22.12 17.15
N GLU A 308 1.89 21.92 17.46
CA GLU A 308 1.47 20.95 18.45
C GLU A 308 1.90 19.53 18.06
N PHE A 309 1.69 19.14 16.81
CA PHE A 309 2.02 17.80 16.34
C PHE A 309 3.53 17.54 16.23
N THR A 310 4.31 18.56 15.86
CA THR A 310 5.77 18.46 15.65
C THR A 310 6.60 18.70 16.92
N LYS A 311 6.02 19.33 17.95
CA LYS A 311 6.66 19.49 19.25
C LYS A 311 6.86 18.14 19.95
N ILE A 312 8.10 17.91 20.39
CA ILE A 312 8.45 16.79 21.27
C ILE A 312 7.65 16.92 22.57
N ARG A 313 6.77 15.95 22.83
CA ARG A 313 5.91 15.92 24.01
C ARG A 313 5.60 14.47 24.41
N PRO A 314 5.28 14.21 25.68
CA PRO A 314 4.63 12.97 26.07
C PRO A 314 3.29 12.82 25.34
N LEU A 315 3.00 11.60 24.90
CA LEU A 315 1.68 11.26 24.35
C LEU A 315 0.75 10.81 25.49
N ALA A 316 -0.54 10.65 25.21
CA ALA A 316 -1.57 10.26 26.18
C ALA A 316 -1.48 8.77 26.62
N PHE A 317 -0.28 8.23 26.73
CA PHE A 317 0.00 6.83 27.08
C PHE A 317 1.08 6.76 28.15
N GLU A 318 0.83 5.97 29.19
CA GLU A 318 1.80 5.64 30.24
C GLU A 318 2.05 4.13 30.21
N TYR A 319 3.33 3.74 30.05
CA TYR A 319 3.77 2.35 29.90
C TYR A 319 4.87 2.00 30.89
#